data_AF-A0A5J9WP62-F1
#
_entry.id   AF-A0A5J9WP62-F1
#
_cell.length_a   1.000
_cell.length_b   1.000
_cell.length_c   1.000
_cell.angle_alpha   90.00
_cell.angle_beta   90.00
_cell.angle_gamma   90.00
#
_symmetry.space_group_name_H-M   'P 1'
#
loop_
_entity.id
_entity.type
_entity.pdbx_description
1 polymer ?
#
loop_
_entity_poly.entity_id
_entity_poly.type
_entity_poly.pdbx_seq_one_letter_code
_entity_poly.pdbx_strand_id
1 'polypeptide(L)'
;MSGEVIDSIAFSYIDQAGKKQTTGPWGGSGGSPHTIKLAASEVVKEISGTYAPYQGATVITSFKLVTNVQTFGPWGTEDGTPLRVPVQSGSQIEGFFTRGGVHLEAIGVYKWSTS
;
A
#
# COMPACT_ATOMS: atom_id res chain seq x y z
N MET A 1 -8.83 -1.51 2.51
CA MET A 1 -10.21 -1.03 2.48
C MET A 1 -10.21 0.37 1.94
N SER A 2 -11.18 0.73 1.09
CA SER A 2 -11.32 2.10 0.60
C SER A 2 -12.78 2.47 0.31
N GLY A 3 -13.12 3.71 0.57
CA GLY A 3 -14.30 4.41 0.06
C GLY A 3 -13.85 5.61 -0.77
N GLU A 4 -14.16 6.81 -0.28
CA GLU A 4 -13.65 8.07 -0.84
C GLU A 4 -12.14 8.24 -0.61
N VAL A 5 -11.64 7.72 0.51
CA VAL A 5 -10.21 7.67 0.86
C VAL A 5 -9.79 6.24 1.19
N ILE A 6 -8.51 6.03 1.49
CA ILE A 6 -8.03 4.73 1.98
C ILE A 6 -8.34 4.60 3.47
N ASP A 7 -9.35 3.81 3.81
CA ASP A 7 -9.75 3.56 5.20
C ASP A 7 -8.69 2.76 5.96
N SER A 8 -8.16 1.70 5.36
CA SER A 8 -7.14 0.87 6.00
C SER A 8 -6.39 -0.02 5.04
N ILE A 9 -5.21 -0.48 5.46
CA ILE A 9 -4.42 -1.49 4.75
C ILE A 9 -4.01 -2.60 5.72
N ALA A 10 -3.92 -3.82 5.20
CA ALA A 10 -3.34 -4.97 5.87
C ALA A 10 -2.54 -5.74 4.82
N PHE A 11 -1.51 -6.45 5.24
CA PHE A 11 -0.75 -7.31 4.32
C PHE A 11 -0.29 -8.58 5.01
N SER A 12 0.00 -9.58 4.19
CA SER A 12 0.60 -10.83 4.60
C SER A 12 1.93 -11.02 3.89
N TYR A 13 2.88 -11.65 4.57
CA TYR A 13 4.19 -12.01 4.02
C TYR A 13 4.66 -13.34 4.60
N ILE A 14 5.66 -13.95 3.96
CA ILE A 14 6.33 -15.13 4.50
C ILE A 14 7.57 -14.63 5.25
N ASP A 15 7.69 -14.98 6.53
CA ASP A 15 8.86 -14.61 7.33
C ASP A 15 10.08 -15.51 7.03
N GLN A 16 11.20 -15.21 7.69
CA GLN A 16 12.44 -15.97 7.53
C GLN A 16 12.33 -17.45 7.95
N ALA A 17 11.33 -17.80 8.76
CA ALA A 17 11.05 -19.18 9.16
C ALA A 17 10.10 -19.90 8.18
N GLY A 18 9.71 -19.25 7.07
CA GLY A 18 8.78 -19.78 6.09
C GLY A 18 7.31 -19.72 6.53
N LYS A 19 6.99 -19.01 7.62
CA LYS A 19 5.63 -18.90 8.14
C LYS A 19 4.92 -17.69 7.56
N LYS A 20 3.64 -17.87 7.18
CA LYS A 20 2.77 -16.77 6.80
C LYS A 20 2.44 -15.91 8.02
N GLN A 21 2.78 -14.64 7.93
CA GLN A 21 2.41 -13.60 8.86
C GLN A 21 1.34 -12.71 8.23
N THR A 22 0.44 -12.17 9.05
CA THR A 22 -0.54 -11.16 8.64
C THR A 22 -0.51 -10.04 9.67
N THR A 23 -0.52 -8.81 9.18
CA THR A 23 -0.37 -7.62 10.03
C THR A 23 -1.29 -6.49 9.55
N GLY A 24 -1.69 -5.62 10.48
CA GLY A 24 -2.83 -4.72 10.34
C GLY A 24 -4.17 -5.34 10.76
N PRO A 25 -5.30 -4.74 10.35
CA PRO A 25 -5.40 -3.53 9.53
C PRO A 25 -4.91 -2.28 10.28
N TRP A 26 -4.21 -1.41 9.56
CA TRP A 26 -3.90 -0.06 10.03
C TRP A 26 -4.83 0.93 9.36
N GLY A 27 -5.54 1.70 10.19
CA GLY A 27 -6.65 2.55 9.78
C GLY A 27 -7.97 2.04 10.36
N GLY A 28 -9.09 2.58 9.87
CA GLY A 28 -10.42 2.26 10.36
C GLY A 28 -11.09 1.07 9.67
N SER A 29 -12.35 0.83 10.07
CA SER A 29 -13.19 -0.27 9.60
C SER A 29 -14.11 0.10 8.43
N GLY A 30 -13.97 1.29 7.86
CA GLY A 30 -14.79 1.76 6.74
C GLY A 30 -14.35 1.17 5.40
N GLY A 31 -15.00 1.64 4.33
CA GLY A 31 -14.68 1.29 2.95
C GLY A 31 -15.05 -0.14 2.55
N SER A 32 -14.72 -0.47 1.30
CA SER A 32 -14.88 -1.81 0.72
C SER A 32 -13.54 -2.54 0.61
N PRO A 33 -13.53 -3.89 0.69
CA PRO A 33 -12.30 -4.66 0.61
C PRO A 33 -11.78 -4.77 -0.82
N HIS A 34 -10.46 -4.65 -0.95
CA HIS A 34 -9.71 -4.98 -2.16
C HIS A 34 -8.56 -5.90 -1.75
N THR A 35 -8.56 -7.13 -2.25
CA THR A 35 -7.52 -8.12 -1.92
C THR A 35 -6.68 -8.38 -3.15
N ILE A 36 -5.38 -8.14 -3.02
CA ILE A 36 -4.38 -8.54 -4.02
C ILE A 36 -3.78 -9.88 -3.59
N LYS A 37 -3.69 -10.83 -4.52
CA LYS A 37 -2.91 -12.05 -4.35
C LYS A 37 -1.82 -12.06 -5.41
N LEU A 38 -0.58 -11.84 -4.99
CA LEU A 38 0.56 -11.87 -5.88
C LEU A 38 0.93 -13.32 -6.23
N ALA A 39 1.30 -13.56 -7.48
CA ALA A 39 1.92 -14.83 -7.87
C ALA A 39 3.32 -14.97 -7.25
N ALA A 40 3.86 -16.19 -7.19
CA ALA A 40 5.16 -16.47 -6.54
C ALA A 40 6.34 -15.67 -7.15
N SER A 41 6.27 -15.32 -8.44
CA SER A 41 7.28 -14.51 -9.15
C SER A 41 6.85 -13.06 -9.38
N GLU A 42 5.70 -12.66 -8.81
CA GLU A 42 5.19 -11.30 -8.94
C GLU A 42 5.68 -10.46 -7.77
N VAL A 43 6.38 -9.38 -8.11
CA VAL A 43 7.09 -8.53 -7.16
C VAL A 43 6.63 -7.10 -7.30
N VAL A 44 6.56 -6.40 -6.16
CA VAL A 44 6.09 -5.02 -6.13
C VAL A 44 7.23 -4.09 -6.57
N LYS A 45 6.94 -3.25 -7.57
CA LYS A 45 7.89 -2.33 -8.19
C LYS A 45 7.65 -0.88 -7.82
N GLU A 46 6.41 -0.53 -7.51
CA GLU A 46 6.06 0.83 -7.14
C GLU A 46 4.77 0.85 -6.31
N ILE A 47 4.70 1.83 -5.41
CA ILE A 47 3.42 2.35 -4.94
C ILE A 47 3.26 3.80 -5.43
N SER A 48 2.03 4.17 -5.75
CA SER A 48 1.67 5.54 -6.06
C SER A 48 0.27 5.86 -5.56
N GLY A 49 -0.09 7.13 -5.54
CA GLY A 49 -1.37 7.56 -5.02
C GLY A 49 -1.40 9.06 -4.78
N THR A 50 -2.34 9.48 -3.95
CA THR A 50 -2.49 10.87 -3.52
C THR A 50 -2.74 10.93 -2.02
N TYR A 51 -2.45 12.08 -1.41
CA TYR A 51 -2.80 12.38 -0.04
C TYR A 51 -3.34 13.81 0.10
N ALA A 52 -4.30 14.00 1.01
CA ALA A 52 -4.92 15.30 1.27
C ALA A 52 -5.45 15.37 2.71
N PRO A 53 -5.77 16.58 3.21
CA PRO A 53 -6.63 16.74 4.38
C PRO A 53 -8.02 16.14 4.14
N TYR A 54 -8.48 15.28 5.05
CA TYR A 54 -9.80 14.67 5.07
C TYR A 54 -10.30 14.58 6.52
N GLN A 55 -11.46 15.17 6.81
CA GLN A 55 -12.09 15.14 8.14
C GLN A 55 -11.15 15.50 9.32
N GLY A 56 -10.26 16.49 9.11
CA GLY A 56 -9.36 17.00 10.15
C GLY A 56 -8.01 16.29 10.29
N ALA A 57 -7.71 15.29 9.45
CA ALA A 57 -6.39 14.64 9.38
C ALA A 57 -5.85 14.62 7.94
N THR A 58 -4.54 14.56 7.75
CA THR A 58 -3.96 14.26 6.43
C THR A 58 -3.94 12.75 6.23
N VAL A 59 -4.56 12.28 5.15
CA VAL A 59 -4.76 10.85 4.85
C VAL A 59 -4.35 10.52 3.43
N ILE A 60 -4.10 9.23 3.18
CA ILE A 60 -3.96 8.69 1.83
C ILE A 60 -5.35 8.64 1.19
N THR A 61 -5.54 9.43 0.14
CA THR A 61 -6.81 9.58 -0.57
C THR A 61 -6.94 8.57 -1.70
N SER A 62 -5.83 8.24 -2.37
CA SER A 62 -5.77 7.14 -3.34
C SER A 62 -4.54 6.26 -3.21
N PHE A 63 -4.66 5.02 -3.67
CA PHE A 63 -3.57 4.05 -3.67
C PHE A 63 -3.56 3.18 -4.94
N LYS A 64 -2.38 3.04 -5.54
CA LYS A 64 -2.04 2.15 -6.65
C LYS A 64 -0.84 1.30 -6.22
N LEU A 65 -0.88 0.02 -6.59
CA LEU A 65 0.24 -0.90 -6.42
C LEU A 65 0.62 -1.46 -7.78
N VAL A 66 1.86 -1.24 -8.19
CA VAL A 66 2.38 -1.67 -9.49
C VAL A 66 3.39 -2.79 -9.27
N THR A 67 3.19 -3.90 -9.98
CA THR A 67 4.07 -5.06 -9.98
C THR A 67 4.80 -5.17 -11.31
N ASN A 68 5.70 -6.14 -11.43
CA ASN A 68 6.29 -6.52 -12.71
C ASN A 68 5.30 -7.17 -13.69
N VAL A 69 4.05 -7.44 -13.27
CA VAL A 69 3.03 -8.12 -14.08
C VAL A 69 1.89 -7.17 -14.42
N GLN A 70 1.39 -6.41 -13.46
CA GLN A 70 0.20 -5.57 -13.63
C GLN A 70 0.15 -4.38 -12.66
N THR A 71 -0.88 -3.56 -12.81
CA THR A 71 -1.22 -2.49 -11.86
C THR A 71 -2.55 -2.81 -11.18
N PHE A 72 -2.60 -2.59 -9.87
CA PHE A 72 -3.81 -2.67 -9.07
C PHE A 72 -4.24 -1.28 -8.60
N GLY A 73 -5.55 -1.03 -8.60
CA GLY A 73 -6.13 0.29 -8.31
C GLY A 73 -6.30 1.17 -9.56
N PRO A 74 -6.48 2.49 -9.40
CA PRO A 74 -6.55 3.20 -8.12
C PRO A 74 -7.74 2.76 -7.29
N TRP A 75 -7.53 2.75 -5.97
CA TRP A 75 -8.59 2.71 -4.98
C TRP A 75 -8.65 4.03 -4.24
N GLY A 76 -9.83 4.40 -3.76
CA GLY A 76 -10.08 5.75 -3.25
C GLY A 76 -10.20 6.79 -4.38
N THR A 77 -10.24 8.05 -4.01
CA THR A 77 -10.33 9.19 -4.93
C THR A 77 -8.95 9.80 -5.14
N GLU A 78 -8.51 9.93 -6.40
CA GLU A 78 -7.27 10.63 -6.73
C GLU A 78 -7.44 12.15 -6.55
N ASP A 79 -7.29 12.62 -5.31
CA ASP A 79 -7.42 14.02 -4.89
C ASP A 79 -6.27 14.44 -3.97
N GLY A 80 -5.79 15.66 -4.15
CA GLY A 80 -4.68 16.25 -3.40
C GLY A 80 -3.31 16.03 -4.03
N THR A 81 -2.29 15.82 -3.17
CA THR A 81 -0.88 15.80 -3.59
C THR A 81 -0.46 14.41 -4.04
N PRO A 82 0.12 14.23 -5.24
CA PRO A 82 0.63 12.94 -5.69
C PRO A 82 1.81 12.45 -4.86
N LEU A 83 1.81 11.16 -4.56
CA LEU A 83 2.95 10.42 -4.02
C LEU A 83 3.33 9.30 -4.99
N ARG A 84 4.62 9.05 -5.14
CA ARG A 84 5.13 7.97 -6.00
C ARG A 84 6.46 7.47 -5.49
N VAL A 85 6.59 6.16 -5.32
CA VAL A 85 7.82 5.51 -4.84
C VAL A 85 8.17 4.34 -5.75
N PRO A 86 8.90 4.59 -6.85
CA PRO A 86 9.40 3.52 -7.70
C PRO A 86 10.69 2.91 -7.13
N VAL A 87 10.97 1.66 -7.49
CA VAL A 87 12.27 1.03 -7.26
C VAL A 87 13.05 0.90 -8.57
N GLN A 88 14.38 0.84 -8.46
CA GLN A 88 15.26 0.69 -9.62
C GLN A 88 15.12 -0.71 -10.26
N SER A 89 15.71 -0.87 -11.45
CA SER A 89 15.84 -2.19 -12.07
C SER A 89 16.61 -3.14 -11.13
N GLY A 90 16.22 -4.41 -11.07
CA GLY A 90 16.79 -5.39 -10.13
C GLY A 90 16.37 -5.23 -8.65
N SER A 91 15.65 -4.17 -8.28
CA SER A 91 15.16 -3.94 -6.90
C SER A 91 13.67 -4.31 -6.74
N GLN A 92 13.20 -4.48 -5.51
CA GLN A 92 11.77 -4.69 -5.21
C GLN A 92 11.35 -4.06 -3.88
N ILE A 93 10.04 -3.85 -3.71
CA ILE A 93 9.46 -3.51 -2.42
C ILE A 93 9.17 -4.82 -1.67
N GLU A 94 9.81 -5.00 -0.52
CA GLU A 94 9.69 -6.19 0.34
C GLU A 94 8.60 -6.06 1.41
N GLY A 95 8.19 -4.84 1.70
CA GLY A 95 7.22 -4.61 2.75
C GLY A 95 6.84 -3.15 2.89
N PHE A 96 5.91 -2.93 3.80
CA PHE A 96 5.34 -1.62 4.07
C PHE A 96 5.44 -1.32 5.57
N PHE A 97 5.49 -0.04 5.89
CA PHE A 97 5.22 0.46 7.23
C PHE A 97 4.19 1.57 7.11
N THR A 98 3.35 1.72 8.13
CA THR A 98 2.15 2.54 8.04
C THR A 98 1.94 3.34 9.32
N ARG A 99 1.18 4.42 9.18
CA ARG A 99 0.52 5.10 10.31
C ARG A 99 -0.98 5.06 10.07
N GLY A 100 -1.71 4.41 10.96
CA GLY A 100 -3.17 4.30 10.91
C GLY A 100 -3.83 5.11 12.03
N GLY A 101 -4.90 5.81 11.67
CA GLY A 101 -5.85 6.42 12.60
C GLY A 101 -7.26 5.95 12.26
N VAL A 102 -8.21 6.87 12.11
CA VAL A 102 -9.55 6.56 11.55
C VAL A 102 -9.44 6.14 10.09
N HIS A 103 -8.47 6.68 9.35
CA HIS A 103 -8.12 6.31 7.99
C HIS A 103 -6.62 5.96 7.92
N LEU A 104 -6.13 5.55 6.75
CA LEU A 104 -4.69 5.40 6.52
C LEU A 104 -4.05 6.78 6.39
N GLU A 105 -3.23 7.17 7.35
CA GLU A 105 -2.62 8.50 7.40
C GLU A 105 -1.30 8.57 6.63
N ALA A 106 -0.51 7.50 6.67
CA ALA A 106 0.77 7.42 5.97
C ALA A 106 1.12 5.98 5.60
N ILE A 107 1.86 5.84 4.50
CA ILE A 107 2.46 4.59 4.05
C ILE A 107 3.88 4.84 3.54
N GLY A 108 4.80 3.95 3.92
CA GLY A 108 6.16 3.88 3.42
C GLY A 108 6.53 2.45 3.06
N VAL A 109 7.70 2.29 2.44
CA VAL A 109 8.15 1.00 1.87
C VAL A 109 9.53 0.60 2.40
N TYR A 110 9.72 -0.70 2.62
CA TYR A 110 11.03 -1.33 2.73
C TYR A 110 11.45 -1.79 1.34
N LYS A 111 12.70 -1.47 0.95
CA LYS A 111 13.24 -1.80 -0.38
C LYS A 111 14.36 -2.82 -0.26
N TRP A 112 14.38 -3.78 -1.17
CA TRP A 112 15.52 -4.65 -1.41
C TRP A 112 16.17 -4.27 -2.74
N SER A 113 17.51 -4.26 -2.75
CA SER A 113 18.32 -3.98 -3.92
C SER A 113 19.50 -4.95 -3.98
N THR A 114 19.74 -5.54 -5.15
CA THR A 114 21.02 -6.19 -5.45
C THR A 114 22.08 -5.12 -5.68
N SER A 115 23.20 -5.19 -4.97
CA SER A 115 24.39 -4.36 -5.20
C SER A 115 25.06 -4.66 -6.54
#